data_AF-Q0RES9-F1
#
_entry.id   AF-Q0RES9-F1
#
_cell.length_a   1.000
_cell.length_b   1.000
_cell.length_c   1.000
_cell.angle_alpha   90.00
_cell.angle_beta   90.00
_cell.angle_gamma   90.00
#
_symmetry.space_group_name_H-M   'P 1'
#
loop_
_entity.id
_entity.type
_entity.pdbx_description
1 polymer ?
#
loop_
_entity_poly.entity_id
_entity_poly.type
_entity_poly.pdbx_seq_one_letter_code
_entity_poly.pdbx_strand_id
1 'polypeptide(L)' 'MSNNVKSLITGAFMLAAGLILYFTTDGVKIPVFTLTKVGVVLVFLGALELVITTGAMLLPDRKSQRR' A
#
# COMPACT_ATOMS: atom_id res chain seq x y z
N MET A 1 -3.77 14.27 14.56
CA MET A 1 -4.82 13.33 14.12
C MET A 1 -5.27 12.53 15.32
N SER A 2 -6.58 12.48 15.58
CA SER A 2 -7.14 11.59 16.60
C SER A 2 -6.88 10.13 16.23
N ASN A 3 -6.74 9.25 17.21
CA ASN A 3 -6.46 7.82 16.99
C ASN A 3 -7.49 7.15 16.07
N ASN A 4 -8.74 7.63 16.11
CA ASN A 4 -9.83 7.15 15.28
C ASN A 4 -9.57 7.39 13.78
N VAL A 5 -8.99 8.55 13.42
CA VAL A 5 -8.67 8.87 12.02
C VAL A 5 -7.53 7.98 11.50
N LYS A 6 -6.53 7.67 12.34
CA LYS A 6 -5.46 6.73 11.97
C LYS A 6 -6.00 5.34 11.73
N SER A 7 -6.84 4.83 12.65
CA SER A 7 -7.42 3.50 12.51
C SER A 7 -8.33 3.39 11.29
N LEU A 8 -9.06 4.45 10.94
CA LEU A 8 -9.89 4.50 9.75
C LEU A 8 -9.06 4.47 8.46
N ILE A 9 -7.95 5.22 8.41
CA ILE A 9 -7.02 5.19 7.28
C ILE A 9 -6.40 3.80 7.12
N THR A 10 -5.97 3.17 8.21
CA THR A 10 -5.41 1.81 8.17
C THR A 10 -6.45 0.79 7.68
N GLY A 11 -7.69 0.87 8.16
CA GLY A 11 -8.77 0.00 7.69
C GLY A 11 -9.10 0.20 6.21
N ALA A 12 -9.17 1.45 5.75
CA ALA A 12 -9.41 1.78 4.34
C ALA A 12 -8.28 1.24 3.45
N PHE A 13 -7.04 1.33 3.92
CA PHE A 13 -5.87 0.81 3.22
C PHE A 13 -5.90 -0.72 3.10
N MET A 14 -6.25 -1.43 4.19
CA MET A 14 -6.44 -2.89 4.17
C MET A 14 -7.54 -3.33 3.21
N LEU A 15 -8.67 -2.61 3.17
CA LEU A 15 -9.78 -2.90 2.25
C LEU A 15 -9.32 -2.75 0.80
N ALA A 16 -8.65 -1.64 0.47
CA ALA A 16 -8.13 -1.39 -0.86
C ALA A 16 -7.13 -2.49 -1.30
N ALA A 17 -6.21 -2.88 -0.41
CA ALA A 17 -5.25 -3.95 -0.69
C ALA A 17 -5.94 -5.31 -0.94
N GLY A 18 -6.92 -5.68 -0.11
CA GLY A 18 -7.69 -6.91 -0.29
C GLY A 18 -8.48 -6.93 -1.60
N LEU A 19 -9.04 -5.79 -1.99
CA LEU A 19 -9.80 -5.65 -3.23
C LEU A 19 -8.90 -5.78 -4.47
N ILE A 20 -7.71 -5.18 -4.43
CA ILE A 20 -6.71 -5.32 -5.50
C ILE A 20 -6.28 -6.77 -5.66
N LEU A 21 -6.01 -7.46 -4.55
CA LEU A 21 -5.66 -8.88 -4.58
C LEU A 21 -6.78 -9.70 -5.22
N TYR A 22 -8.03 -9.52 -4.78
CA TYR A 22 -9.21 -10.20 -5.32
C TYR A 22 -9.32 -10.05 -6.85
N PHE A 23 -9.28 -8.81 -7.35
CA PHE A 23 -9.34 -8.54 -8.80
C PHE A 23 -8.12 -9.05 -9.56
N THR A 24 -6.96 -9.12 -8.93
CA THR A 24 -5.74 -9.65 -9.57
C THR A 24 -5.80 -11.20 -9.67
N THR A 25 -6.43 -11.87 -8.71
CA THR A 25 -6.54 -13.34 -8.64
C THR A 25 -7.64 -13.96 -9.51
N ASP A 26 -8.73 -13.27 -9.81
CA ASP A 26 -9.88 -13.85 -10.56
C ASP A 26 -9.54 -14.19 -12.04
N GLY A 27 -8.42 -13.66 -12.58
CA GLY A 27 -8.00 -13.86 -13.97
C GLY A 27 -6.79 -14.78 -14.16
N VAL A 28 -6.48 -15.68 -13.23
CA VAL A 28 -5.31 -16.58 -13.32
C VAL A 28 -5.72 -17.93 -13.91
N LYS A 29 -5.97 -17.93 -15.22
CA LYS A 29 -5.87 -19.13 -16.05
C LYS A 29 -4.91 -18.78 -17.20
N ILE A 30 -3.90 -19.63 -17.41
CA ILE A 30 -2.96 -19.68 -18.56
C ILE A 30 -1.59 -18.95 -18.35
N PRO A 31 -0.44 -19.66 -18.51
CA PRO A 31 0.88 -19.30 -17.96
C PRO A 31 1.74 -18.28 -18.74
N VAL A 32 1.22 -17.59 -19.76
CA VAL A 32 2.04 -16.68 -20.61
C VAL A 32 1.87 -15.19 -20.23
N PHE A 33 0.81 -14.82 -19.50
CA PHE A 33 0.55 -13.44 -19.07
C PHE A 33 1.01 -13.12 -17.62
N THR A 34 1.74 -14.04 -16.98
CA THR A 34 2.23 -13.86 -15.61
C THR A 34 3.24 -12.73 -15.49
N LEU A 35 4.13 -12.51 -16.45
CA LEU A 35 5.17 -11.48 -16.30
C LEU A 35 4.60 -10.06 -16.31
N THR A 36 3.59 -9.77 -17.13
CA THR A 36 2.95 -8.44 -17.18
C THR A 36 2.11 -8.18 -15.93
N LYS A 37 1.33 -9.17 -15.46
CA LYS A 37 0.57 -9.03 -14.20
C LYS A 37 1.49 -8.90 -12.98
N VAL A 38 2.57 -9.67 -12.93
CA VAL A 38 3.62 -9.54 -11.90
C VAL A 38 4.26 -8.15 -11.97
N GLY A 39 4.56 -7.65 -13.17
CA GLY A 39 5.08 -6.29 -13.36
C GLY A 39 4.14 -5.22 -12.81
N VAL A 40 2.83 -5.33 -13.06
CA VAL A 40 1.83 -4.40 -12.50
C VAL A 40 1.78 -4.46 -10.98
N VAL A 41 1.81 -5.65 -10.39
CA VAL A 41 1.82 -5.82 -8.93
C VAL A 41 3.09 -5.22 -8.31
N LEU A 42 4.26 -5.46 -8.93
CA LEU A 42 5.54 -4.90 -8.45
C LEU A 42 5.57 -3.38 -8.55
N VAL A 43 5.04 -2.80 -9.62
CA VAL A 43 4.90 -1.34 -9.75
C VAL A 43 3.97 -0.79 -8.68
N PHE A 44 2.84 -1.46 -8.42
CA PHE A 44 1.90 -1.03 -7.40
C PHE A 44 2.53 -1.05 -6.00
N LEU A 45 3.20 -2.15 -5.64
CA LEU A 45 3.91 -2.28 -4.37
C LEU A 45 5.04 -1.25 -4.24
N GLY A 46 5.84 -1.06 -5.29
CA GLY A 46 6.92 -0.07 -5.30
C GLY A 46 6.42 1.37 -5.17
N ALA A 47 5.34 1.73 -5.84
CA ALA A 47 4.72 3.05 -5.69
C ALA A 47 4.20 3.27 -4.26
N LEU A 48 3.65 2.23 -3.66
CA LEU A 48 3.09 2.27 -2.32
C LEU A 48 4.18 2.42 -1.25
N GLU A 49 5.27 1.67 -1.39
CA GLU A 49 6.47 1.80 -0.55
C GLU A 49 7.09 3.19 -0.70
N LEU A 50 7.14 3.73 -1.92
CA LEU A 50 7.63 5.08 -2.17
C LEU A 50 6.79 6.13 -1.45
N VAL A 51 5.46 6.02 -1.48
CA VAL A 51 4.55 6.95 -0.78
C VAL A 51 4.72 6.87 0.73
N ILE A 52 4.80 5.66 1.30
CA ILE A 52 5.00 5.47 2.74
C ILE A 52 6.34 6.05 3.18
N THR A 53 7.42 5.72 2.46
CA THR A 53 8.78 6.15 2.80
C THR A 53 8.94 7.65 2.64
N THR A 54 8.44 8.22 1.53
CA THR A 54 8.46 9.67 1.32
C THR A 54 7.62 10.35 2.39
N GLY A 55 6.42 9.86 2.69
CA GLY A 55 5.58 10.41 3.76
C GLY A 55 6.26 10.33 5.13
N ALA A 56 6.97 9.25 5.44
CA ALA A 56 7.72 9.09 6.67
C ALA A 56 8.93 10.03 6.76
N MET A 57 9.65 10.26 5.66
CA MET A 57 10.77 11.21 5.59
C MET A 57 10.30 12.67 5.66
N LEU A 58 9.18 13.00 5.00
CA LEU A 58 8.66 14.37 4.93
C LEU A 58 7.86 14.78 6.17
N LEU A 59 7.39 13.82 6.97
CA LEU A 59 6.88 14.14 8.29
C LEU A 59 8.07 14.33 9.24
N PRO A 60 8.37 15.57 9.70
CA PRO A 60 9.35 15.77 10.73
C PRO A 60 8.92 14.99 11.97
N ASP A 61 9.87 14.27 12.55
CA ASP A 61 9.71 13.46 13.75
C ASP A 61 9.20 14.32 14.91
N ARG A 62 7.87 14.43 15.04
CA ARG A 62 7.18 15.10 16.15
C ARG A 62 7.36 14.34 17.48
N LYS A 63 8.18 13.29 17.52
CA LYS A 63 8.38 12.47 18.72
C LYS A 63 9.71 12.71 19.44
N SER A 64 10.61 13.54 18.92
CA SER A 64 11.87 13.94 19.59
C SER A 64 11.85 15.38 20.13
N GLN A 65 10.75 15.81 20.79
CA GLN A 65 10.70 17.09 21.52
C GLN A 65 10.08 16.91 22.92
N ARG A 66 10.31 15.74 23.54
CA ARG A 66 9.87 15.44 24.92
C ARG A 66 10.90 14.64 25.72
N ARG A 67 12.18 14.94 25.54
CA ARG A 67 13.23 14.65 26.52
C ARG A 67 14.18 15.83 26.60
#